data_AF-A0AAD4BFG4-F1
#
_entry.id   AF-A0AAD4BFG4-F1
#
_cell.length_a   1.000
_cell.length_b   1.000
_cell.length_c   1.000
_cell.angle_alpha   90.00
_cell.angle_beta   90.00
_cell.angle_gamma   90.00
#
_symmetry.space_group_name_H-M   'P 1'
#
loop_
_entity.id
_entity.type
_entity.pdbx_description
1 polymer ?
#
loop_
_entity_poly.entity_id
_entity_poly.type
_entity_poly.pdbx_seq_one_letter_code
_entity_poly.pdbx_strand_id
1 'polypeptide(L)'
;MVGKKKDGGEKDSSKKTKVGDSLLLDDRPSGDGKLEEAVTNRNTLDDHARKAVIGYARLDLIEKKEELRFGYWNDRPLKKAQVNSLVQSFLTKGADRFSVTKAIPLVVSQSEMKPGTYKTSYTPGVDAAKDLPILELNDSAKGKKRLVAAGGQHRLHAIQEWLNMLKKTHKEMARDRQHVEGQDTDNVAEMDIDIENHSRKAKRDAIEETLALRGQWLVILYDTAQINRRLGMHLSENESDHVYRQTPEE
;
A
#
# COMPACT_ATOMS: atom_id res chain seq x y z
N MET A 1 -55.96 -62.10 25.54
CA MET A 1 -56.07 -62.45 24.11
C MET A 1 -56.74 -61.29 23.38
N VAL A 2 -56.09 -60.79 22.32
CA VAL A 2 -56.64 -60.16 21.10
C VAL A 2 -57.56 -58.94 21.30
N GLY A 3 -57.11 -57.72 21.00
CA GLY A 3 -57.10 -57.08 19.67
C GLY A 3 -57.56 -55.62 19.86
N LYS A 4 -57.35 -54.61 19.02
CA LYS A 4 -57.17 -54.52 17.56
C LYS A 4 -56.75 -53.06 17.27
N LYS A 5 -55.91 -52.84 16.25
CA LYS A 5 -55.66 -51.52 15.61
C LYS A 5 -56.88 -51.06 14.80
N LYS A 6 -57.12 -49.74 14.67
CA LYS A 6 -56.89 -48.93 13.43
C LYS A 6 -57.71 -47.62 13.37
N ASP A 7 -57.00 -46.59 12.89
CA ASP A 7 -57.34 -45.54 11.90
C ASP A 7 -58.55 -44.61 12.05
N GLY A 8 -58.28 -43.33 11.83
CA GLY A 8 -59.10 -42.52 10.91
C GLY A 8 -59.37 -41.08 11.35
N GLY A 9 -59.05 -40.11 10.48
CA GLY A 9 -59.99 -39.01 10.21
C GLY A 9 -59.48 -37.58 10.47
N GLU A 10 -59.09 -36.94 9.39
CA GLU A 10 -58.76 -35.53 9.19
C GLU A 10 -60.04 -34.63 9.17
N LYS A 11 -59.98 -33.40 9.73
CA LYS A 11 -60.36 -32.09 9.13
C LYS A 11 -60.92 -31.04 10.10
N ASP A 12 -60.18 -29.94 10.17
CA ASP A 12 -60.58 -28.54 9.89
C ASP A 12 -61.58 -27.80 10.80
N SER A 13 -61.11 -26.71 11.41
CA SER A 13 -61.74 -25.36 11.29
C SER A 13 -61.10 -24.32 12.22
N SER A 14 -60.27 -23.47 11.60
CA SER A 14 -60.27 -22.01 11.74
C SER A 14 -60.74 -21.36 13.06
N LYS A 15 -59.79 -20.78 13.82
CA LYS A 15 -60.01 -19.51 14.53
C LYS A 15 -58.78 -18.61 14.36
N LYS A 16 -58.98 -17.52 13.61
CA LYS A 16 -58.02 -16.42 13.38
C LYS A 16 -57.82 -15.62 14.67
N THR A 17 -56.64 -15.68 15.26
CA THR A 17 -56.19 -14.71 16.27
C THR A 17 -55.37 -13.65 15.54
N LYS A 18 -55.81 -12.39 15.60
CA LYS A 18 -55.08 -11.23 15.06
C LYS A 18 -53.75 -11.10 15.82
N VAL A 19 -52.63 -11.32 15.16
CA VAL A 19 -51.30 -11.08 15.73
C VAL A 19 -50.95 -9.60 15.52
N GLY A 20 -51.59 -8.75 16.31
CA GLY A 20 -51.12 -7.39 16.60
C GLY A 20 -49.93 -7.39 17.59
N ASP A 21 -49.26 -8.53 17.75
CA ASP A 21 -48.26 -8.82 18.79
C ASP A 21 -46.83 -8.98 18.22
N SER A 22 -46.61 -8.71 16.92
CA SER A 22 -45.28 -8.78 16.30
C SER A 22 -44.59 -7.40 16.19
N LEU A 23 -44.84 -6.52 17.16
CA LEU A 23 -44.03 -5.33 17.41
C LEU A 23 -43.41 -5.45 18.80
N LEU A 24 -42.79 -6.61 19.07
CA LEU A 24 -41.74 -6.66 20.08
C LEU A 24 -40.58 -5.85 19.52
N LEU A 25 -40.44 -4.64 20.07
CA LEU A 25 -39.21 -3.86 20.07
C LEU A 25 -38.06 -4.84 20.27
N ASP A 26 -37.26 -4.97 19.23
CA ASP A 26 -36.01 -5.71 19.24
C ASP A 26 -35.05 -4.85 20.07
N ASP A 27 -35.18 -4.94 21.40
CA ASP A 27 -34.30 -4.36 22.40
C ASP A 27 -32.98 -5.15 22.42
N ARG A 28 -32.36 -5.29 21.25
CA ARG A 28 -30.95 -5.65 21.17
C ARG A 28 -30.20 -4.44 21.68
N PRO A 29 -29.26 -4.60 22.62
CA PRO A 29 -28.33 -3.51 22.94
C PRO A 29 -27.66 -3.13 21.62
N SER A 30 -27.99 -1.93 21.14
CA SER A 30 -27.45 -1.35 19.93
C SER A 30 -25.93 -1.33 20.06
N GLY A 31 -25.26 -2.17 19.26
CA GLY A 31 -23.80 -2.17 19.12
C GLY A 31 -23.28 -0.88 18.46
N ASP A 32 -24.17 0.03 18.10
CA ASP A 32 -23.93 1.25 17.34
C ASP A 32 -22.97 2.21 18.06
N GLY A 33 -23.06 2.32 19.39
CA GLY A 33 -22.19 3.23 20.15
C GLY A 33 -20.70 2.89 20.09
N LYS A 34 -20.34 1.61 19.96
CA LYS A 34 -18.92 1.18 19.85
C LYS A 34 -18.34 1.48 18.47
N LEU A 35 -19.17 1.43 17.44
CA LEU A 35 -18.76 1.74 16.07
C LEU A 35 -18.53 3.24 15.91
N GLU A 36 -19.47 4.07 16.39
CA GLU A 36 -19.34 5.53 16.37
C GLU A 36 -18.15 6.02 17.20
N GLU A 37 -17.91 5.42 18.37
CA GLU A 37 -16.73 5.71 19.19
C GLU A 37 -15.43 5.35 18.47
N ALA A 38 -15.38 4.21 17.78
CA ALA A 38 -14.20 3.78 17.01
C ALA A 38 -13.93 4.72 15.81
N VAL A 39 -14.97 5.15 15.10
CA VAL A 39 -14.87 6.10 13.98
C VAL A 39 -14.39 7.46 14.49
N THR A 40 -14.97 7.97 15.57
CA THR A 40 -14.56 9.25 16.17
C THR A 40 -13.11 9.20 16.66
N ASN A 41 -12.71 8.10 17.29
CA ASN A 41 -11.33 7.86 17.70
C ASN A 41 -10.35 7.77 16.52
N ARG A 42 -10.79 7.24 15.38
CA ARG A 42 -9.96 7.19 14.16
C ARG A 42 -9.80 8.58 13.55
N ASN A 43 -10.90 9.32 13.40
CA ASN A 43 -10.88 10.69 12.86
C ASN A 43 -9.99 11.62 13.69
N THR A 44 -10.05 11.53 15.01
CA THR A 44 -9.17 12.31 15.90
C THR A 44 -7.69 11.95 15.72
N LEU A 45 -7.36 10.67 15.52
CA LEU A 45 -5.99 10.24 15.21
C LEU A 45 -5.54 10.70 13.82
N ASP A 46 -6.43 10.68 12.83
CA ASP A 46 -6.16 11.21 11.49
C ASP A 46 -5.90 12.72 11.53
N ASP A 47 -6.68 13.47 12.31
CA ASP A 47 -6.47 14.91 12.53
C ASP A 47 -5.12 15.18 13.19
N HIS A 48 -4.76 14.39 14.20
CA HIS A 48 -3.47 14.49 14.87
C HIS A 48 -2.31 14.11 13.94
N ALA A 49 -2.47 13.06 13.12
CA ALA A 49 -1.50 12.69 12.10
C ALA A 49 -1.26 13.85 11.13
N ARG A 50 -2.33 14.46 10.60
CA ARG A 50 -2.22 15.61 9.68
C ARG A 50 -1.49 16.80 10.30
N LYS A 51 -1.73 17.11 11.58
CA LYS A 51 -1.04 18.20 12.30
C LYS A 51 0.44 17.89 12.57
N ALA A 52 0.80 16.62 12.68
CA ALA A 52 2.17 16.18 12.91
C ALA A 52 3.01 16.13 11.62
N VAL A 53 2.42 16.32 10.43
CA VAL A 53 3.15 16.35 9.16
C VAL A 53 4.09 17.56 9.10
N ILE A 54 5.37 17.29 8.93
CA ILE A 54 6.40 18.28 8.61
C ILE A 54 6.43 18.56 7.11
N GLY A 55 6.26 17.52 6.30
CA GLY A 55 6.33 17.64 4.86
C GLY A 55 6.45 16.32 4.10
N TYR A 56 6.82 16.43 2.83
CA TYR A 56 6.87 15.37 1.85
C TYR A 56 8.21 15.42 1.11
N ALA A 57 8.76 14.24 0.83
CA ALA A 57 10.02 14.10 0.10
C ALA A 57 10.08 12.75 -0.62
N ARG A 58 11.10 12.57 -1.46
CA ARG A 58 11.50 11.24 -1.95
C ARG A 58 12.64 10.70 -1.10
N LEU A 59 12.64 9.40 -0.83
CA LEU A 59 13.76 8.72 -0.18
C LEU A 59 14.10 7.46 -0.98
N ASP A 60 15.39 7.23 -1.25
CA ASP A 60 15.83 5.92 -1.75
C ASP A 60 15.89 4.93 -0.58
N LEU A 61 14.86 4.10 -0.47
CA LEU A 61 14.70 3.16 0.63
C LEU A 61 15.76 2.06 0.64
N ILE A 62 16.34 1.75 -0.53
CA ILE A 62 17.35 0.70 -0.68
C ILE A 62 18.71 1.22 -0.25
N GLU A 63 19.08 2.41 -0.72
CA GLU A 63 20.31 3.09 -0.32
C GLU A 63 20.30 3.41 1.19
N LYS A 64 19.15 3.82 1.71
CA LYS A 64 18.99 4.27 3.11
C LYS A 64 18.54 3.17 4.07
N LYS A 65 18.57 1.91 3.65
CA LYS A 65 18.09 0.77 4.43
C LYS A 65 18.69 0.69 5.84
N GLU A 66 19.98 0.97 5.99
CA GLU A 66 20.66 0.89 7.30
C GLU A 66 20.35 2.08 8.23
N GLU A 67 19.82 3.18 7.69
CA GLU A 67 19.38 4.36 8.44
C GLU A 67 17.92 4.22 8.91
N LEU A 68 17.17 3.27 8.32
CA LEU A 68 15.76 3.01 8.61
C LEU A 68 15.59 2.01 9.77
N ARG A 69 14.67 2.35 10.67
CA ARG A 69 14.19 1.47 11.74
C ARG A 69 12.71 1.15 11.52
N PHE A 70 12.42 -0.11 11.24
CA PHE A 70 11.07 -0.64 11.19
C PHE A 70 10.68 -1.28 12.53
N GLY A 71 9.38 -1.52 12.73
CA GLY A 71 8.87 -2.30 13.86
C GLY A 71 8.82 -1.57 15.20
N TYR A 72 9.09 -0.26 15.25
CA TYR A 72 9.14 0.46 16.52
C TYR A 72 7.79 0.51 17.25
N TRP A 73 6.69 0.74 16.52
CA TRP A 73 5.33 0.70 17.09
C TRP A 73 4.57 -0.58 16.76
N ASN A 74 4.96 -1.26 15.69
CA ASN A 74 4.24 -2.42 15.16
C ASN A 74 5.24 -3.40 14.56
N ASP A 75 5.77 -4.30 15.39
CA ASP A 75 6.76 -5.31 15.01
C ASP A 75 6.11 -6.49 14.27
N ARG A 76 5.50 -6.19 13.12
CA ARG A 76 4.91 -7.25 12.28
C ARG A 76 6.04 -8.03 11.64
N PRO A 77 6.07 -9.36 11.77
CA PRO A 77 7.09 -10.16 11.12
C PRO A 77 6.98 -10.01 9.60
N LEU A 78 8.13 -10.02 8.94
CA LEU A 78 8.19 -10.05 7.49
C LEU A 78 7.56 -11.37 7.00
N LYS A 79 6.53 -11.24 6.16
CA LYS A 79 5.80 -12.39 5.59
C LYS A 79 6.12 -12.48 4.12
N LYS A 80 6.81 -13.55 3.71
CA LYS A 80 7.21 -13.77 2.31
C LYS A 80 6.03 -13.74 1.34
N ALA A 81 4.87 -14.28 1.73
CA ALA A 81 3.66 -14.22 0.90
C ALA A 81 3.20 -12.79 0.59
N GLN A 82 3.31 -11.88 1.58
CA GLN A 82 2.95 -10.46 1.38
C GLN A 82 3.98 -9.74 0.49
N VAL A 83 5.27 -10.04 0.67
CA VAL A 83 6.34 -9.53 -0.20
C VAL A 83 6.11 -9.99 -1.64
N ASN A 84 5.89 -11.28 -1.86
CA ASN A 84 5.62 -11.84 -3.19
C ASN A 84 4.38 -11.20 -3.85
N SER A 85 3.30 -11.00 -3.08
CA SER A 85 2.09 -10.33 -3.58
C SER A 85 2.38 -8.89 -4.05
N LEU A 86 3.19 -8.14 -3.29
CA LEU A 86 3.63 -6.81 -3.70
C LEU A 86 4.52 -6.84 -4.94
N VAL A 87 5.48 -7.77 -5.02
CA VAL A 87 6.34 -7.94 -6.20
C VAL A 87 5.49 -8.23 -7.44
N GLN A 88 4.52 -9.14 -7.34
CA GLN A 88 3.61 -9.44 -8.46
C GLN A 88 2.76 -8.23 -8.84
N SER A 89 2.29 -7.44 -7.86
CA SER A 89 1.61 -6.18 -8.15
C SER A 89 2.51 -5.21 -8.91
N PHE A 90 3.78 -5.08 -8.54
CA PHE A 90 4.72 -4.19 -9.23
C PHE A 90 5.01 -4.64 -10.66
N LEU A 91 5.09 -5.94 -10.90
CA LEU A 91 5.33 -6.51 -12.24
C LEU A 91 4.12 -6.36 -13.16
N THR A 92 2.90 -6.46 -12.62
CA THR A 92 1.66 -6.48 -13.43
C THR A 92 1.04 -5.11 -13.61
N LYS A 93 1.07 -4.25 -12.57
CA LYS A 93 0.41 -2.94 -12.56
C LYS A 93 1.39 -1.76 -12.50
N GLY A 94 2.68 -2.04 -12.40
CA GLY A 94 3.69 -1.04 -12.06
C GLY A 94 3.73 -0.73 -10.56
N ALA A 95 4.75 0.02 -10.15
CA ALA A 95 4.88 0.48 -8.78
C ALA A 95 4.37 1.92 -8.67
N ASP A 96 3.34 2.12 -7.87
CA ASP A 96 2.83 3.44 -7.53
C ASP A 96 3.69 4.09 -6.44
N ARG A 97 4.93 4.43 -6.82
CA ARG A 97 6.01 4.90 -5.93
C ARG A 97 5.71 6.23 -5.27
N PHE A 98 4.82 7.01 -5.87
CA PHE A 98 4.65 8.43 -5.59
C PHE A 98 3.21 8.83 -5.21
N SER A 99 2.34 7.85 -5.02
CA SER A 99 1.03 8.06 -4.43
C SER A 99 1.11 8.24 -2.91
N VAL A 100 0.32 9.19 -2.40
CA VAL A 100 0.20 9.48 -0.96
C VAL A 100 -0.31 8.26 -0.20
N THR A 101 -1.27 7.52 -0.76
CA THR A 101 -1.85 6.33 -0.10
C THR A 101 -0.84 5.18 0.00
N LYS A 102 0.22 5.21 -0.81
CA LYS A 102 1.32 4.24 -0.79
C LYS A 102 2.60 4.83 -0.23
N ALA A 103 2.58 6.07 0.27
CA ALA A 103 3.75 6.67 0.89
C ALA A 103 4.17 5.90 2.14
N ILE A 104 5.44 6.06 2.54
CA ILE A 104 5.93 5.50 3.80
C ILE A 104 5.96 6.61 4.85
N PRO A 105 5.23 6.45 5.98
CA PRO A 105 5.33 7.37 7.10
C PRO A 105 6.71 7.26 7.76
N LEU A 106 7.46 8.36 7.79
CA LEU A 106 8.75 8.47 8.46
C LEU A 106 8.64 9.47 9.60
N VAL A 107 8.95 9.02 10.82
CA VAL A 107 9.04 9.86 12.00
C VAL A 107 10.48 10.29 12.20
N VAL A 108 10.71 11.60 12.24
CA VAL A 108 12.04 12.22 12.25
C VAL A 108 11.98 13.58 12.92
N SER A 109 13.10 14.01 13.52
CA SER A 109 13.23 15.38 14.03
C SER A 109 13.61 16.34 12.91
N GLN A 110 13.01 17.53 12.86
CA GLN A 110 13.38 18.58 11.89
C GLN A 110 14.88 18.92 11.94
N SER A 111 15.50 18.87 13.13
CA SER A 111 16.94 19.12 13.31
C SER A 111 17.86 18.07 12.68
N GLU A 112 17.33 16.92 12.28
CA GLU A 112 18.09 15.84 11.66
C GLU A 112 18.03 15.87 10.13
N MET A 113 17.15 16.71 9.56
CA MET A 113 16.97 16.87 8.12
C MET A 113 17.69 18.12 7.61
N LYS A 114 18.16 18.06 6.37
CA LYS A 114 18.69 19.24 5.70
C LYS A 114 17.55 20.16 5.27
N PRO A 115 17.64 21.48 5.50
CA PRO A 115 16.69 22.43 4.95
C PRO A 115 16.64 22.35 3.41
N GLY A 116 15.46 22.50 2.83
CA GLY A 116 15.26 22.46 1.36
C GLY A 116 15.19 21.06 0.75
N THR A 117 15.39 19.99 1.53
CA THR A 117 15.30 18.60 1.03
C THR A 117 13.92 17.96 1.26
N TYR A 118 12.91 18.76 1.59
CA TYR A 118 11.51 18.36 1.72
C TYR A 118 10.61 19.56 1.40
N LYS A 119 9.36 19.31 1.01
CA LYS A 119 8.32 20.34 0.85
C LYS A 119 7.31 20.24 1.97
N THR A 120 6.90 21.36 2.55
CA THR A 120 5.89 21.42 3.63
C THR A 120 4.48 21.16 3.10
N SER A 121 4.23 21.41 1.83
CA SER A 121 2.97 21.13 1.15
C SER A 121 3.19 20.23 -0.07
N TYR A 122 2.23 19.35 -0.30
CA TYR A 122 2.15 18.51 -1.50
C TYR A 122 0.68 18.22 -1.79
N THR A 123 0.23 18.57 -2.99
CA THR A 123 -1.14 18.31 -3.47
C THR A 123 -1.09 17.31 -4.63
N PRO A 124 -1.51 16.06 -4.41
CA PRO A 124 -1.56 15.06 -5.47
C PRO A 124 -2.37 15.54 -6.67
N GLY A 125 -1.84 15.37 -7.88
CA GLY A 125 -2.48 15.79 -9.12
C GLY A 125 -2.22 17.25 -9.52
N VAL A 126 -1.75 18.09 -8.59
CA VAL A 126 -1.26 19.45 -8.89
C VAL A 126 0.27 19.47 -8.90
N ASP A 127 0.87 18.94 -7.83
CA ASP A 127 2.31 18.78 -7.73
C ASP A 127 2.74 17.50 -8.44
N ALA A 128 3.72 17.61 -9.34
CA ALA A 128 4.37 16.43 -9.89
C ALA A 128 5.27 15.80 -8.83
N ALA A 129 4.93 14.60 -8.39
CA ALA A 129 5.63 13.92 -7.31
C ALA A 129 7.12 13.64 -7.61
N LYS A 130 7.48 13.52 -8.90
CA LYS A 130 8.86 13.43 -9.38
C LYS A 130 9.69 14.70 -9.08
N ASP A 131 9.04 15.83 -8.83
CA ASP A 131 9.65 17.11 -8.51
C ASP A 131 9.80 17.33 -7.00
N LEU A 132 9.33 16.39 -6.18
CA LEU A 132 9.66 16.41 -4.75
C LEU A 132 11.18 16.25 -4.57
N PRO A 133 11.79 17.01 -3.66
CA PRO A 133 13.21 16.88 -3.38
C PRO A 133 13.51 15.50 -2.78
N ILE A 134 14.75 15.04 -2.95
CA ILE A 134 15.25 13.84 -2.29
C ILE A 134 15.67 14.24 -0.87
N LEU A 135 15.12 13.57 0.13
CA LEU A 135 15.43 13.82 1.54
C LEU A 135 16.90 13.52 1.83
N GLU A 136 17.57 14.49 2.43
CA GLU A 136 18.91 14.30 2.97
C GLU A 136 18.93 14.53 4.48
N LEU A 137 19.70 13.72 5.18
CA LEU A 137 19.95 13.90 6.60
C LEU A 137 21.22 14.71 6.83
N ASN A 138 21.24 15.44 7.95
CA ASN A 138 22.43 16.12 8.44
C ASN A 138 23.53 15.10 8.79
N ASP A 139 24.80 15.49 8.67
CA ASP A 139 25.93 14.56 8.88
C ASP A 139 25.96 13.96 10.29
N SER A 140 25.44 14.68 11.29
CA SER A 140 25.28 14.22 12.67
C SER A 140 24.29 13.05 12.83
N ALA A 141 23.39 12.88 11.86
CA ALA A 141 22.34 11.86 11.82
C ALA A 141 22.66 10.67 10.88
N LYS A 142 23.67 10.80 9.99
CA LYS A 142 24.08 9.72 9.08
C LYS A 142 24.60 8.49 9.83
N GLY A 143 24.28 7.31 9.31
CA GLY A 143 24.74 6.01 9.83
C GLY A 143 24.11 5.57 11.16
N LYS A 144 23.15 6.32 11.70
CA LYS A 144 22.38 5.94 12.88
C LYS A 144 20.97 5.58 12.43
N LYS A 145 20.37 4.52 13.02
CA LYS A 145 18.97 4.09 12.79
C LYS A 145 17.96 5.07 13.38
N ARG A 146 18.01 6.32 12.92
CA ARG A 146 17.24 7.46 13.44
C ARG A 146 15.94 7.70 12.68
N LEU A 147 15.87 7.25 11.43
CA LEU A 147 14.63 7.33 10.67
C LEU A 147 13.72 6.19 11.08
N VAL A 148 12.70 6.49 11.87
CA VAL A 148 11.73 5.48 12.29
C VAL A 148 10.61 5.41 11.27
N ALA A 149 10.53 4.31 10.54
CA ALA A 149 9.47 4.05 9.58
C ALA A 149 8.27 3.41 10.28
N ALA A 150 7.14 4.13 10.32
CA ALA A 150 5.88 3.61 10.84
C ALA A 150 5.16 2.82 9.73
N GLY A 151 5.76 1.71 9.29
CA GLY A 151 5.22 0.83 8.24
C GLY A 151 6.17 0.65 7.06
N GLY A 152 5.69 -0.01 5.99
CA GLY A 152 6.45 -0.14 4.74
C GLY A 152 7.54 -1.22 4.71
N GLN A 153 7.71 -2.04 5.76
CA GLN A 153 8.75 -3.07 5.81
C GLN A 153 8.63 -4.09 4.65
N HIS A 154 7.44 -4.68 4.42
CA HIS A 154 7.23 -5.60 3.29
C HIS A 154 7.45 -4.92 1.94
N ARG A 155 7.13 -3.63 1.85
CA ARG A 155 7.31 -2.82 0.63
C ARG A 155 8.79 -2.62 0.31
N LEU A 156 9.63 -2.30 1.29
CA LEU A 156 11.08 -2.23 1.13
C LEU A 156 11.64 -3.53 0.53
N HIS A 157 11.28 -4.67 1.11
CA HIS A 157 11.73 -5.98 0.62
C HIS A 157 11.21 -6.27 -0.80
N ALA A 158 9.95 -5.95 -1.08
CA ALA A 158 9.37 -6.14 -2.40
C ALA A 158 10.06 -5.25 -3.46
N ILE A 159 10.38 -3.99 -3.13
CA ILE A 159 11.14 -3.10 -4.01
C ILE A 159 12.51 -3.70 -4.32
N GLN A 160 13.20 -4.22 -3.30
CA GLN A 160 14.52 -4.83 -3.47
C GLN A 160 14.47 -6.04 -4.43
N GLU A 161 13.52 -6.95 -4.21
CA GLU A 161 13.33 -8.13 -5.07
C GLU A 161 12.94 -7.75 -6.49
N TRP A 162 11.98 -6.82 -6.63
CA TRP A 162 11.52 -6.34 -7.93
C TRP A 162 12.63 -5.67 -8.73
N LEU A 163 13.42 -4.79 -8.13
CA LEU A 163 14.57 -4.16 -8.80
C LEU A 163 15.62 -5.18 -9.24
N ASN A 164 15.85 -6.22 -8.44
CA ASN A 164 16.77 -7.30 -8.82
C ASN A 164 16.25 -8.09 -10.03
N MET A 165 14.94 -8.36 -10.08
CA MET A 165 14.32 -8.98 -11.26
C MET A 165 14.44 -8.10 -12.50
N LEU A 166 14.13 -6.81 -12.38
CA LEU A 166 14.25 -5.86 -13.50
C LEU A 166 15.68 -5.78 -14.04
N LYS A 167 16.69 -5.72 -13.15
CA LYS A 167 18.11 -5.76 -13.56
C LYS A 167 18.47 -7.05 -14.29
N LYS A 168 17.96 -8.20 -13.83
CA LYS A 168 18.20 -9.49 -14.48
C LYS A 168 17.58 -9.51 -15.88
N THR A 169 16.32 -9.10 -16.00
CA THR A 169 15.61 -9.03 -17.29
C THR A 169 16.29 -8.04 -18.24
N HIS A 170 16.72 -6.87 -17.77
CA HIS A 170 17.46 -5.89 -18.59
C HIS A 170 18.76 -6.49 -19.15
N LYS A 171 19.52 -7.21 -18.31
CA LYS A 171 20.75 -7.89 -18.72
C LYS A 171 20.50 -9.02 -19.72
N GLU A 172 19.42 -9.80 -19.54
CA GLU A 172 19.00 -10.85 -20.48
C GLU A 172 18.64 -10.24 -21.84
N MET A 173 17.82 -9.19 -21.87
CA MET A 173 17.47 -8.48 -23.10
C MET A 173 18.68 -7.91 -23.83
N ALA A 174 19.67 -7.41 -23.09
CA ALA A 174 20.91 -6.91 -23.68
C ALA A 174 21.74 -8.03 -24.34
N ARG A 175 21.77 -9.23 -23.75
CA ARG A 175 22.45 -10.41 -24.32
C ARG A 175 21.73 -10.94 -25.55
N ASP A 176 20.41 -11.04 -25.49
CA ASP A 176 19.60 -11.51 -26.62
C ASP A 176 19.80 -10.60 -27.83
N ARG A 177 19.85 -9.27 -27.59
CA ARG A 177 20.15 -8.30 -28.64
C ARG A 177 21.52 -8.51 -29.28
N GLN A 178 22.58 -8.68 -28.48
CA GLN A 178 23.91 -8.96 -29.00
C GLN A 178 23.98 -10.26 -29.80
N HIS A 179 23.18 -11.27 -29.42
CA HIS A 179 23.10 -12.52 -30.16
C HIS A 179 22.42 -12.33 -31.52
N VAL A 180 21.30 -11.59 -31.57
CA VAL A 180 20.55 -11.32 -32.81
C VAL A 180 21.34 -10.42 -33.76
N GLU A 181 22.01 -9.37 -33.25
CA GLU A 181 22.87 -8.49 -34.06
C GLU A 181 24.08 -9.23 -34.67
N GLY A 182 24.42 -10.43 -34.18
CA GLY A 182 25.49 -11.28 -34.68
C GLY A 182 25.06 -12.40 -35.63
N GLN A 183 23.78 -12.47 -36.04
CA GLN A 183 23.26 -13.50 -36.97
C GLN A 183 22.98 -12.92 -38.37
N ASP A 184 23.24 -13.72 -39.43
CA ASP A 184 22.95 -13.35 -40.83
C ASP A 184 21.43 -13.23 -41.09
N THR A 185 21.04 -12.16 -41.79
CA THR A 185 19.67 -11.64 -41.87
C THR A 185 18.73 -12.32 -42.88
N ASP A 186 19.14 -13.41 -43.52
CA ASP A 186 18.52 -13.88 -44.77
C ASP A 186 17.16 -14.60 -44.64
N ASN A 187 16.52 -14.66 -43.47
CA ASN A 187 15.29 -15.46 -43.28
C ASN A 187 14.19 -14.87 -42.37
N VAL A 188 14.18 -13.56 -42.10
CA VAL A 188 13.12 -12.95 -41.27
C VAL A 188 12.40 -11.87 -42.05
N ALA A 189 11.06 -11.93 -42.09
CA ALA A 189 10.24 -10.91 -42.73
C ALA A 189 10.43 -9.57 -42.02
N GLU A 190 10.76 -8.53 -42.79
CA GLU A 190 11.11 -7.16 -42.32
C GLU A 190 10.07 -6.60 -41.34
N MET A 191 8.79 -6.91 -41.55
CA MET A 191 7.68 -6.46 -40.72
C MET A 191 7.65 -7.09 -39.31
N ASP A 192 8.09 -8.34 -39.18
CA ASP A 192 8.15 -9.03 -37.89
C ASP A 192 9.36 -8.56 -37.07
N ILE A 193 10.48 -8.25 -37.74
CA ILE A 193 11.66 -7.62 -37.14
C ILE A 193 11.28 -6.25 -36.54
N ASP A 194 10.52 -5.45 -37.27
CA ASP A 194 10.16 -4.09 -36.85
C ASP A 194 9.21 -4.07 -35.66
N ILE A 195 8.17 -4.91 -35.64
CA ILE A 195 7.23 -5.00 -34.51
C ILE A 195 7.96 -5.53 -33.26
N GLU A 196 8.80 -6.54 -33.42
CA GLU A 196 9.55 -7.13 -32.32
C GLU A 196 10.61 -6.16 -31.77
N ASN A 197 11.28 -5.41 -32.63
CA ASN A 197 12.23 -4.37 -32.24
C ASN A 197 11.55 -3.21 -31.50
N HIS A 198 10.40 -2.73 -31.98
CA HIS A 198 9.68 -1.63 -31.32
C HIS A 198 9.13 -2.05 -29.95
N SER A 199 8.52 -3.23 -29.84
CA SER A 199 7.97 -3.74 -28.57
C SER A 199 9.06 -4.05 -27.54
N ARG A 200 10.16 -4.69 -27.96
CA ARG A 200 11.31 -4.96 -27.08
C ARG A 200 12.03 -3.68 -26.67
N LYS A 201 12.12 -2.68 -27.54
CA LYS A 201 12.68 -1.36 -27.23
C LYS A 201 11.82 -0.63 -26.19
N ALA A 202 10.52 -0.50 -26.41
CA ALA A 202 9.62 0.15 -25.46
C ALA A 202 9.67 -0.49 -24.07
N LYS A 203 9.70 -1.83 -24.01
CA LYS A 203 9.84 -2.56 -22.74
C LYS A 203 11.19 -2.29 -22.06
N ARG A 204 12.28 -2.20 -22.82
CA ARG A 204 13.62 -1.91 -22.29
C ARG A 204 13.68 -0.49 -21.74
N ASP A 205 13.20 0.49 -22.50
CA ASP A 205 13.18 1.90 -22.13
C ASP A 205 12.37 2.07 -20.82
N ALA A 206 11.21 1.42 -20.71
CA ALA A 206 10.41 1.41 -19.47
C ALA A 206 11.14 0.77 -18.26
N ILE A 207 11.91 -0.30 -18.49
CA ILE A 207 12.76 -0.90 -17.43
C ILE A 207 13.88 0.05 -17.03
N GLU A 208 14.54 0.70 -17.99
CA GLU A 208 15.62 1.66 -17.74
C GLU A 208 15.14 2.87 -16.95
N GLU A 209 13.99 3.45 -17.31
CA GLU A 209 13.35 4.53 -16.56
C GLU A 209 13.04 4.10 -15.12
N THR A 210 12.51 2.89 -14.95
CA THR A 210 12.21 2.35 -13.62
C THR A 210 13.46 2.12 -12.79
N LEU A 211 14.55 1.63 -13.41
CA LEU A 211 15.84 1.42 -12.75
C LEU A 211 16.54 2.74 -12.42
N ALA A 212 16.35 3.80 -13.23
CA ALA A 212 16.87 5.14 -12.96
C ALA A 212 16.30 5.73 -11.67
N LEU A 213 15.04 5.42 -11.35
CA LEU A 213 14.40 5.79 -10.08
C LEU A 213 14.87 4.95 -8.88
N ARG A 214 15.66 3.87 -9.10
CA ARG A 214 16.24 3.02 -8.05
C ARG A 214 15.21 2.64 -6.96
N GLY A 215 15.51 2.88 -5.69
CA GLY A 215 14.62 2.65 -4.55
C GLY A 215 13.81 3.87 -4.13
N GLN A 216 13.75 4.93 -4.96
CA GLN A 216 13.04 6.16 -4.62
C GLN A 216 11.55 5.89 -4.43
N TRP A 217 11.04 6.41 -3.32
CA TRP A 217 9.65 6.30 -2.90
C TRP A 217 9.21 7.58 -2.19
N LEU A 218 7.91 7.91 -2.26
CA LEU A 218 7.33 9.02 -1.51
C LEU A 218 7.31 8.71 -0.01
N VAL A 219 7.80 9.66 0.77
CA VAL A 219 7.75 9.59 2.24
C VAL A 219 6.99 10.79 2.78
N ILE A 220 6.18 10.54 3.81
CA ILE A 220 5.51 11.59 4.59
C ILE A 220 6.30 11.72 5.89
N LEU A 221 6.77 12.93 6.17
CA LEU A 221 7.63 13.24 7.29
C LEU A 221 6.77 13.70 8.46
N TYR A 222 6.89 13.04 9.59
CA TYR A 222 6.16 13.33 10.82
C TYR A 222 7.11 13.77 11.93
N ASP A 223 6.71 14.80 12.66
CA ASP A 223 7.50 15.35 13.76
C ASP A 223 7.52 14.41 14.97
N THR A 224 8.71 13.92 15.29
CA THR A 224 8.91 13.05 16.45
C THR A 224 8.40 13.64 17.77
N ALA A 225 8.36 14.96 17.92
CA ALA A 225 7.85 15.61 19.14
C ALA A 225 6.32 15.45 19.28
N GLN A 226 5.61 15.20 18.19
CA GLN A 226 4.16 15.05 18.16
C GLN A 226 3.70 13.58 18.13
N ILE A 227 4.62 12.62 17.92
CA ILE A 227 4.27 11.20 17.83
C ILE A 227 4.36 10.52 19.19
N ASN A 228 3.20 10.17 19.75
CA ASN A 228 3.09 9.25 20.88
C ASN A 228 2.87 7.80 20.40
N ARG A 229 2.85 6.83 21.34
CA ARG A 229 2.67 5.41 21.00
C ARG A 229 1.38 5.12 20.24
N ARG A 230 0.26 5.76 20.61
CA ARG A 230 -1.05 5.54 19.98
C ARG A 230 -1.04 6.03 18.53
N LEU A 231 -0.54 7.23 18.29
CA LEU A 231 -0.41 7.80 16.95
C LEU A 231 0.61 7.01 16.10
N GLY A 232 1.73 6.59 16.68
CA GLY A 232 2.70 5.75 15.97
C GLY A 232 2.15 4.37 15.56
N MET A 233 1.29 3.76 16.38
CA MET A 233 0.56 2.54 16.00
C MET A 233 -0.42 2.82 14.86
N HIS A 234 -1.20 3.90 14.96
CA HIS A 234 -2.13 4.35 13.90
C HIS A 234 -1.42 4.56 12.57
N LEU A 235 -0.29 5.27 12.55
CA LEU A 235 0.54 5.45 11.36
C LEU A 235 1.10 4.14 10.80
N SER A 236 1.33 3.15 11.66
CA SER A 236 1.85 1.82 11.30
C SER A 236 0.78 0.84 10.80
N GLU A 237 -0.49 1.25 10.83
CA GLU A 237 -1.57 0.51 10.19
C GLU A 237 -1.51 0.77 8.68
N ASN A 238 -1.44 -0.29 7.87
CA ASN A 238 -1.70 -0.13 6.45
C ASN A 238 -3.15 0.37 6.32
N GLU A 239 -3.38 1.44 5.56
CA GLU A 239 -4.72 1.74 5.05
C GLU A 239 -5.21 0.50 4.28
N SER A 240 -6.00 -0.33 4.95
CA SER A 240 -7.00 -1.14 4.29
C SER A 240 -8.03 -0.15 3.81
N ASP A 241 -8.06 0.12 2.51
CA ASP A 241 -9.14 0.87 1.87
C ASP A 241 -10.48 0.21 2.20
N HIS A 242 -11.10 0.62 3.31
CA HIS A 242 -12.52 0.54 3.53
C HIS A 242 -13.06 1.95 3.43
N VAL A 243 -12.87 2.55 2.26
CA VAL A 243 -13.72 3.65 1.83
C VAL A 243 -15.09 3.03 1.61
N TYR A 244 -15.96 3.15 2.61
CA TYR A 244 -17.40 2.97 2.41
C TYR A 244 -17.83 4.11 1.48
N ARG A 245 -17.80 3.86 0.17
CA ARG A 245 -18.50 4.72 -0.78
C ARG A 245 -19.98 4.45 -0.53
N GLN A 246 -20.62 5.26 0.31
CA GLN A 246 -22.06 5.45 0.18
C GLN A 246 -22.27 5.97 -1.25
N THR A 247 -22.79 5.10 -2.10
CA THR A 247 -23.37 5.52 -3.38
C THR A 247 -24.63 6.32 -3.06
N PRO A 248 -24.85 7.48 -3.70
CA PRO A 248 -26.03 8.31 -3.48
C PRO A 248 -27.23 7.72 -4.25
N GLU A 249 -27.68 6.54 -3.83
CA GLU A 249 -28.98 6.00 -4.22
C GLU A 249 -29.75 5.62 -2.95
N GLU A 250 -30.28 6.67 -2.31
CA GLU A 250 -31.61 6.66 -1.66
C GLU A 250 -32.56 7.50 -2.52
#